data_AF-A0A151ERK5-F1
#
_entry.id   AF-A0A151ERK5-F1
#
_cell.length_a   1.000
_cell.length_b   1.000
_cell.length_c   1.000
_cell.angle_alpha   90.00
_cell.angle_beta   90.00
_cell.angle_gamma   90.00
#
_symmetry.space_group_name_H-M   'P 1'
#
loop_
_entity.id
_entity.type
_entity.pdbx_description
1 polymer ?
#
loop_
_entity_poly.entity_id
_entity_poly.type
_entity_poly.pdbx_seq_one_letter_code
_entity_poly.pdbx_strand_id
1 'polypeptide(L)'
;MKKVITTLLICVLLVCLCNPTTSLVKATKNDWWDLNWEFRKEITISHDMVEDDLENFTILFHDTSTNFSDHAQSDGDDFTFISYDGSIKFNHEIEYYDSEKGELIAWVNITNLNSTTDTTFYIYYGNPTVSNQENIVDTWDSDFVGVWHCNNEVDNGEGDIKDSTIYYNHGTTQNMESGDLVEGKISKALLFGGINEKVLVYDSEHGSLDLTDNMTLECWWNSYDLSDSFNSLMGKRAVIGYQYEYRIRDTILMSNRYSLLTTGGVRDDNKTHMTDTWYYGTVTLDAKNIIFYNEGDISSVHDATEPKSTNAEFGFGAAGEYGNYFEGIIDEVRVSKIPRSAGWVKTSYNTMNNPEDFLSIGIEESRPHDNIPPTVEITYPENGQTVSGIITITGNADDTDGNVEYVEIKIDEETWKKTTGTTSWAYEWDTTELSDGQHKITARSFDGQDYSDEYIINVIVSNGIDNIPPNVEILTPHYGCIYFTIANTSYVYVPSIPFITLIIGKIYVIANASDNVGVKEVEFWVEGELRHTDYEVPYIWKWNDQTMLLIYELKVVARDFAGNEGTDIIRVWRLQVLPPDTS
;
A
#
# COMPACT_ATOMS: atom_id res chain seq x y z
N MET A 1 -63.13 10.42 16.24
CA MET A 1 -63.65 11.80 16.09
C MET A 1 -62.43 12.71 15.91
N LYS A 2 -62.30 13.35 14.73
CA LYS A 2 -61.30 14.38 14.31
C LYS A 2 -59.81 13.92 14.28
N LYS A 3 -59.23 13.57 13.11
CA LYS A 3 -58.56 14.44 12.09
C LYS A 3 -57.60 15.46 12.72
N VAL A 4 -56.29 15.33 12.45
CA VAL A 4 -55.46 16.31 11.72
C VAL A 4 -54.30 15.56 11.06
N ILE A 5 -54.24 15.70 9.74
CA ILE A 5 -53.11 15.47 8.85
C ILE A 5 -52.11 16.61 9.05
N THR A 6 -50.83 16.32 9.25
CA THR A 6 -49.76 17.24 8.82
C THR A 6 -48.60 16.44 8.25
N THR A 7 -48.44 16.60 6.94
CA THR A 7 -47.31 16.16 6.12
C THR A 7 -46.08 16.96 6.51
N LEU A 8 -44.97 16.30 6.85
CA LEU A 8 -43.63 16.87 6.68
C LEU A 8 -42.79 15.89 5.85
N LEU A 9 -42.40 16.39 4.69
CA LEU A 9 -41.52 15.81 3.69
C LEU A 9 -40.06 16.18 4.06
N ILE A 10 -39.08 15.41 3.55
CA ILE A 10 -37.62 15.71 3.50
C ILE A 10 -36.89 15.32 4.80
N CYS A 11 -35.87 14.46 4.87
CA CYS A 11 -34.95 13.84 3.91
C CYS A 11 -34.56 12.45 4.47
N VAL A 12 -34.69 11.39 3.68
CA VAL A 12 -33.98 10.14 3.97
C VAL A 12 -32.53 10.39 3.57
N LEU A 13 -31.68 10.67 4.54
CA LEU A 13 -30.24 10.61 4.34
C LEU A 13 -29.92 9.16 3.97
N LEU A 14 -29.58 8.92 2.71
CA LEU A 14 -28.83 7.73 2.32
C LEU A 14 -27.54 7.78 3.13
N VAL A 15 -27.46 7.03 4.23
CA VAL A 15 -26.16 6.58 4.73
C VAL A 15 -25.70 5.55 3.69
N CYS A 16 -25.07 6.07 2.64
CA CYS A 16 -24.23 5.28 1.78
C CYS A 16 -23.09 4.83 2.70
N LEU A 17 -23.17 3.59 3.18
CA LEU A 17 -22.02 2.85 3.68
C LEU A 17 -21.07 2.68 2.48
N CYS A 18 -20.40 3.77 2.12
CA CYS A 18 -19.11 3.68 1.46
C CYS A 18 -18.20 3.10 2.53
N ASN A 19 -17.99 1.78 2.48
CA ASN A 19 -16.72 1.25 2.93
C ASN A 19 -15.65 2.11 2.26
N PRO A 20 -14.68 2.70 3.00
CA PRO A 20 -13.52 3.22 2.35
C PRO A 20 -12.82 1.99 1.75
N THR A 21 -13.08 1.74 0.47
CA THR A 21 -12.05 1.16 -0.37
C THR A 21 -10.94 2.20 -0.30
N THR A 22 -9.89 1.89 0.48
CA THR A 22 -8.61 2.57 0.45
C THR A 22 -8.07 2.45 -0.98
N SER A 23 -8.54 3.31 -1.87
CA SER A 23 -7.80 3.61 -3.08
C SER A 23 -6.66 4.48 -2.64
N LEU A 24 -5.43 3.96 -2.73
CA LEU A 24 -4.23 4.78 -2.75
C LEU A 24 -4.48 5.86 -3.81
N VAL A 25 -4.64 7.11 -3.38
CA VAL A 25 -4.63 8.23 -4.31
C VAL A 25 -3.19 8.34 -4.76
N LYS A 26 -2.88 7.80 -5.93
CA LYS A 26 -1.55 7.95 -6.54
C LYS A 26 -1.37 9.44 -6.80
N ALA A 27 -0.50 10.10 -6.02
CA ALA A 27 -0.12 11.49 -6.26
C ALA A 27 0.32 11.63 -7.73
N THR A 28 0.08 12.78 -8.37
CA THR A 28 0.63 12.97 -9.72
C THR A 28 2.08 13.43 -9.59
N LYS A 29 2.94 13.07 -10.55
CA LYS A 29 4.38 13.40 -10.55
C LYS A 29 4.69 14.89 -10.28
N ASN A 30 3.76 15.79 -10.58
CA ASN A 30 3.92 17.23 -10.37
C ASN A 30 3.63 17.68 -8.93
N ASP A 31 3.08 16.81 -8.07
CA ASP A 31 2.71 17.12 -6.69
C ASP A 31 3.72 16.53 -5.66
N TRP A 32 4.72 15.76 -6.12
CA TRP A 32 5.75 15.17 -5.25
C TRP A 32 6.97 16.09 -5.16
N TRP A 33 7.35 16.48 -3.94
CA TRP A 33 8.38 17.50 -3.73
C TRP A 33 9.78 17.09 -4.23
N ASP A 34 10.24 15.89 -3.84
CA ASP A 34 11.52 15.34 -4.26
C ASP A 34 11.37 13.84 -4.53
N LEU A 35 11.76 13.42 -5.73
CA LEU A 35 11.64 12.04 -6.18
C LEU A 35 12.61 11.08 -5.47
N ASN A 36 13.55 11.54 -4.65
CA ASN A 36 14.41 10.65 -3.86
C ASN A 36 13.77 10.23 -2.52
N TRP A 37 12.66 10.85 -2.13
CA TRP A 37 11.84 10.43 -1.00
C TRP A 37 10.69 9.56 -1.48
N GLU A 38 10.65 8.32 -1.01
CA GLU A 38 9.67 7.32 -1.48
C GLU A 38 8.33 7.40 -0.76
N PHE A 39 8.24 8.05 0.40
CA PHE A 39 7.01 8.10 1.18
C PHE A 39 6.73 9.49 1.74
N ARG A 40 5.45 9.79 1.94
CA ARG A 40 5.00 10.97 2.68
C ARG A 40 3.70 10.73 3.43
N LYS A 41 3.41 11.56 4.43
CA LYS A 41 2.10 11.66 5.09
C LYS A 41 1.67 13.11 5.13
N GLU A 42 0.41 13.37 4.83
CA GLU A 42 -0.20 14.70 4.99
C GLU A 42 -0.42 14.98 6.49
N ILE A 43 -0.13 16.21 6.92
CA ILE A 43 -0.36 16.69 8.28
C ILE A 43 -1.26 17.91 8.19
N THR A 44 -2.31 17.94 9.00
CA THR A 44 -3.24 19.08 9.08
C THR A 44 -3.35 19.54 10.53
N ILE A 45 -2.91 20.75 10.80
CA ILE A 45 -3.12 21.44 12.08
C ILE A 45 -4.50 22.10 12.08
N SER A 46 -5.28 21.83 13.13
CA SER A 46 -6.59 22.40 13.34
C SER A 46 -6.49 23.86 13.77
N HIS A 47 -7.08 24.78 12.98
CA HIS A 47 -7.10 26.21 13.35
C HIS A 47 -7.88 26.49 14.63
N ASP A 48 -8.82 25.61 15.02
CA ASP A 48 -9.58 25.73 16.28
C ASP A 48 -8.66 25.63 17.52
N MET A 49 -7.45 25.10 17.36
CA MET A 49 -6.43 24.97 18.41
C MET A 49 -5.35 26.06 18.33
N VAL A 50 -5.48 27.01 17.41
CA VAL A 50 -4.55 28.13 17.17
C VAL A 50 -5.25 29.44 17.56
N GLU A 51 -4.73 30.14 18.56
CA GLU A 51 -5.44 31.29 19.16
C GLU A 51 -5.22 32.59 18.36
N ASP A 52 -4.02 32.79 17.82
CA ASP A 52 -3.62 33.95 17.02
C ASP A 52 -2.94 33.48 15.72
N ASP A 53 -2.88 34.33 14.69
CA ASP A 53 -1.98 34.09 13.55
C ASP A 53 -0.52 34.22 14.04
N LEU A 54 0.28 33.18 13.84
CA LEU A 54 1.65 33.09 14.34
C LEU A 54 2.64 32.86 13.19
N GLU A 55 3.80 33.52 13.27
CA GLU A 55 4.90 33.37 12.33
C GLU A 55 6.07 32.63 12.99
N ASN A 56 6.76 31.77 12.23
CA ASN A 56 7.90 30.96 12.67
C ASN A 56 7.65 30.24 14.00
N PHE A 57 6.51 29.58 14.11
CA PHE A 57 6.03 28.96 15.34
C PHE A 57 6.38 27.47 15.40
N THR A 58 7.03 27.04 16.47
CA THR A 58 7.43 25.65 16.68
C THR A 58 6.28 24.83 17.26
N ILE A 59 5.89 23.76 16.57
CA ILE A 59 4.86 22.81 17.01
C ILE A 59 5.49 21.47 17.39
N LEU A 60 4.79 20.70 18.23
CA LEU A 60 5.10 19.31 18.51
C LEU A 60 4.40 18.40 17.49
N PHE A 61 5.19 17.59 16.78
CA PHE A 61 4.73 16.47 15.97
C PHE A 61 4.95 15.18 16.74
N HIS A 62 3.90 14.35 16.85
CA HIS A 62 3.98 13.01 17.46
C HIS A 62 3.19 12.02 16.61
N ASP A 63 3.88 10.97 16.14
CA ASP A 63 3.28 9.86 15.40
C ASP A 63 3.76 8.55 15.99
N THR A 64 2.83 7.65 16.28
CA THR A 64 3.10 6.31 16.84
C THR A 64 2.86 5.19 15.83
N SER A 65 2.63 5.54 14.55
CA SER A 65 2.39 4.58 13.49
C SER A 65 3.66 3.80 13.13
N THR A 66 3.47 2.55 12.72
CA THR A 66 4.58 1.66 12.34
C THR A 66 5.14 1.95 10.95
N ASN A 67 4.57 2.92 10.21
CA ASN A 67 5.00 3.23 8.84
C ASN A 67 6.49 3.61 8.79
N PHE A 68 6.98 4.33 9.79
CA PHE A 68 8.36 4.81 9.81
C PHE A 68 9.37 3.70 10.08
N SER A 69 9.03 2.66 10.86
CA SER A 69 9.95 1.52 11.09
C SER A 69 10.18 0.67 9.83
N ASP A 70 9.22 0.68 8.90
CA ASP A 70 9.33 -0.11 7.67
C ASP A 70 10.16 0.60 6.58
N HIS A 71 10.19 1.93 6.59
CA HIS A 71 10.60 2.72 5.43
C HIS A 71 11.64 3.82 5.71
N ALA A 72 11.70 4.41 6.91
CA ALA A 72 12.66 5.47 7.23
C ALA A 72 14.04 4.89 7.58
N GLN A 73 15.08 5.73 7.55
CA GLN A 73 16.41 5.32 8.00
C GLN A 73 16.40 5.07 9.51
N SER A 74 17.20 4.12 9.99
CA SER A 74 17.22 3.72 11.41
C SER A 74 17.75 4.81 12.35
N ASP A 75 18.48 5.80 11.83
CA ASP A 75 18.94 6.98 12.56
C ASP A 75 17.96 8.16 12.48
N GLY A 76 16.91 8.07 11.65
CA GLY A 76 15.93 9.13 11.44
C GLY A 76 16.43 10.29 10.55
N ASP A 77 17.61 10.15 9.93
CA ASP A 77 18.25 11.24 9.17
C ASP A 77 17.41 11.71 7.96
N ASP A 78 16.47 10.90 7.48
CA ASP A 78 15.70 11.14 6.26
C ASP A 78 14.31 11.75 6.47
N PHE A 79 13.93 12.10 7.70
CA PHE A 79 12.69 12.85 7.95
C PHE A 79 12.84 14.30 7.47
N THR A 80 11.83 14.80 6.75
CA THR A 80 11.78 16.23 6.39
C THR A 80 10.34 16.70 6.27
N PHE A 81 10.10 17.94 6.70
CA PHE A 81 8.77 18.55 6.68
C PHE A 81 8.71 19.63 5.60
N ILE A 82 7.71 19.54 4.73
CA ILE A 82 7.59 20.36 3.51
C ILE A 82 6.20 20.98 3.45
N SER A 83 6.11 22.27 3.13
CA SER A 83 4.82 22.95 2.93
C SER A 83 3.96 22.24 1.88
N TYR A 84 2.65 22.40 1.97
CA TYR A 84 1.70 21.74 1.07
C TYR A 84 2.02 21.96 -0.42
N ASP A 85 2.49 23.16 -0.79
CA ASP A 85 2.83 23.54 -2.15
C ASP A 85 4.28 23.18 -2.56
N GLY A 86 5.05 22.53 -1.68
CA GLY A 86 6.44 22.15 -1.93
C GLY A 86 7.45 23.29 -1.89
N SER A 87 7.04 24.52 -1.54
CA SER A 87 7.88 25.71 -1.65
C SER A 87 8.80 25.96 -0.46
N ILE A 88 8.47 25.43 0.73
CA ILE A 88 9.20 25.64 1.98
C ILE A 88 9.56 24.27 2.57
N LYS A 89 10.84 24.08 2.89
CA LYS A 89 11.30 23.04 3.82
C LYS A 89 11.33 23.65 5.22
N PHE A 90 10.54 23.10 6.14
CA PHE A 90 10.50 23.56 7.51
C PHE A 90 11.72 23.05 8.29
N ASN A 91 12.24 23.89 9.19
CA ASN A 91 13.26 23.46 10.14
C ASN A 91 12.61 22.55 11.17
N HIS A 92 13.33 21.51 11.56
CA HIS A 92 12.88 20.58 12.57
C HIS A 92 14.03 20.03 13.40
N GLU A 93 13.66 19.53 14.56
CA GLU A 93 14.51 18.82 15.52
C GLU A 93 13.78 17.54 15.93
N ILE A 94 14.48 16.41 15.88
CA ILE A 94 13.98 15.13 16.33
C ILE A 94 14.32 15.00 17.82
N GLU A 95 13.29 14.95 18.64
CA GLU A 95 13.47 14.73 20.07
C GLU A 95 13.59 13.24 20.40
N TYR A 96 12.82 12.40 19.69
CA TYR A 96 12.84 10.96 19.86
C TYR A 96 12.43 10.25 18.58
N TYR A 97 13.17 9.19 18.23
CA TYR A 97 12.78 8.25 17.18
C TYR A 97 13.10 6.82 17.62
N ASP A 98 12.09 5.95 17.59
CA ASP A 98 12.25 4.51 17.77
C ASP A 98 12.19 3.82 16.39
N SER A 99 13.35 3.47 15.84
CA SER A 99 13.42 2.82 14.52
C SER A 99 12.77 1.43 14.48
N GLU A 100 12.60 0.76 15.61
CA GLU A 100 11.96 -0.56 15.66
C GLU A 100 10.44 -0.46 15.69
N LYS A 101 9.89 0.58 16.35
CA LYS A 101 8.44 0.78 16.47
C LYS A 101 7.86 1.80 15.49
N GLY A 102 8.70 2.67 14.94
CA GLY A 102 8.30 3.78 14.07
C GLY A 102 7.78 5.00 14.83
N GLU A 103 7.91 5.05 16.16
CA GLU A 103 7.45 6.21 16.94
C GLU A 103 8.40 7.39 16.73
N LEU A 104 7.85 8.56 16.36
CA LEU A 104 8.58 9.79 16.11
C LEU A 104 7.96 10.94 16.92
N ILE A 105 8.81 11.64 17.67
CA ILE A 105 8.53 12.91 18.34
C ILE A 105 9.50 13.94 17.77
N ALA A 106 8.97 15.00 17.16
CA ALA A 106 9.77 16.04 16.54
C ALA A 106 9.17 17.44 16.76
N TRP A 107 10.03 18.44 16.85
CA TRP A 107 9.67 19.85 16.85
C TRP A 107 9.79 20.41 15.44
N VAL A 108 8.76 21.11 14.96
CA VAL A 108 8.73 21.63 13.57
C VAL A 108 8.39 23.10 13.58
N ASN A 109 9.25 23.93 13.00
CA ASN A 109 9.01 25.37 12.85
C ASN A 109 8.12 25.65 11.63
N ILE A 110 6.85 25.99 11.89
CA ILE A 110 5.88 26.34 10.87
C ILE A 110 5.95 27.84 10.59
N THR A 111 6.32 28.20 9.36
CA THR A 111 6.55 29.60 8.97
C THR A 111 5.30 30.48 9.17
N ASN A 112 4.11 29.97 8.86
CA ASN A 112 2.84 30.66 9.06
C ASN A 112 1.80 29.68 9.59
N LEU A 113 1.28 29.94 10.79
CA LEU A 113 0.23 29.17 11.43
C LEU A 113 -1.01 30.07 11.59
N ASN A 114 -2.15 29.63 11.06
CA ASN A 114 -3.34 30.47 10.95
C ASN A 114 -4.44 30.09 11.97
N SER A 115 -5.11 31.07 12.56
CA SER A 115 -6.20 30.86 13.54
C SER A 115 -7.59 30.80 12.92
N THR A 116 -7.71 30.91 11.59
CA THR A 116 -8.99 30.92 10.87
C THR A 116 -9.13 29.86 9.78
N THR A 117 -8.03 29.22 9.39
CA THR A 117 -7.99 28.15 8.40
C THR A 117 -6.95 27.12 8.78
N ASP A 118 -7.29 25.85 8.59
CA ASP A 118 -6.36 24.75 8.86
C ASP A 118 -5.05 24.93 8.08
N THR A 119 -3.95 24.52 8.70
CA THR A 119 -2.62 24.58 8.09
C THR A 119 -2.20 23.16 7.70
N THR A 120 -1.99 22.93 6.41
CA THR A 120 -1.61 21.61 5.87
C THR A 120 -0.17 21.62 5.35
N PHE A 121 0.53 20.51 5.57
CA PHE A 121 1.90 20.26 5.09
C PHE A 121 2.17 18.75 5.02
N TYR A 122 3.37 18.35 4.65
CA TYR A 122 3.76 16.95 4.54
C TYR A 122 5.00 16.65 5.38
N ILE A 123 5.05 15.45 5.96
CA ILE A 123 6.32 14.79 6.31
C ILE A 123 6.71 13.85 5.18
N TYR A 124 7.96 13.91 4.72
CA TYR A 124 8.57 12.99 3.77
C TYR A 124 9.64 12.14 4.46
N TYR A 125 9.75 10.88 4.06
CA TYR A 125 10.77 9.91 4.52
C TYR A 125 11.00 8.82 3.44
N GLY A 126 11.89 7.87 3.72
CA GLY A 126 12.28 6.80 2.80
C GLY A 126 13.31 7.20 1.76
N ASN A 127 14.23 8.10 2.11
CA ASN A 127 15.39 8.38 1.28
C ASN A 127 16.62 7.70 1.88
N PRO A 128 17.08 6.56 1.35
CA PRO A 128 18.12 5.73 1.98
C PRO A 128 19.54 6.29 1.86
N THR A 129 19.73 7.45 1.22
CA THR A 129 21.07 7.98 0.90
C THR A 129 21.33 9.38 1.42
N VAL A 130 20.30 10.02 1.98
CA VAL A 130 20.43 11.39 2.50
C VAL A 130 21.12 11.36 3.86
N SER A 131 21.89 12.42 4.15
CA SER A 131 22.38 12.71 5.50
C SER A 131 21.30 13.41 6.33
N ASN A 132 21.55 13.58 7.63
CA ASN A 132 20.69 14.33 8.55
C ASN A 132 20.05 15.58 7.92
N GLN A 133 18.71 15.62 7.98
CA GLN A 133 17.87 16.68 7.47
C GLN A 133 17.43 17.72 8.51
N GLU A 134 17.71 17.51 9.79
CA GLU A 134 17.40 18.41 10.89
C GLU A 134 18.12 19.75 10.75
N ASN A 135 17.51 20.78 11.35
CA ASN A 135 18.14 22.08 11.57
C ASN A 135 17.74 22.60 12.95
N ILE A 136 18.32 21.96 13.98
CA ILE A 136 18.00 22.18 15.40
C ILE A 136 17.94 23.67 15.76
N VAL A 137 18.98 24.43 15.41
CA VAL A 137 19.09 25.85 15.82
C VAL A 137 17.97 26.72 15.23
N ASP A 138 17.62 26.53 13.96
CA ASP A 138 16.59 27.34 13.31
C ASP A 138 15.17 26.74 13.46
N THR A 139 15.02 25.61 14.17
CA THR A 139 13.71 25.10 14.63
C THR A 139 13.12 26.04 15.68
N TRP A 140 13.97 26.71 16.44
CA TRP A 140 13.59 27.67 17.48
C TRP A 140 13.85 29.08 16.96
N ASP A 141 12.86 29.97 17.09
CA ASP A 141 13.06 31.35 16.67
C ASP A 141 14.16 32.06 17.48
N SER A 142 14.73 33.12 16.91
CA SER A 142 15.88 33.82 17.49
C SER A 142 15.62 34.55 18.83
N ASP A 143 14.36 34.56 19.29
CA ASP A 143 13.99 35.11 20.59
C ASP A 143 14.12 34.11 21.73
N PHE A 144 14.20 32.82 21.45
CA PHE A 144 14.65 31.83 22.44
C PHE A 144 16.13 32.03 22.78
N VAL A 145 16.44 32.02 24.07
CA VAL A 145 17.80 32.06 24.62
C VAL A 145 18.17 30.79 25.39
N GLY A 146 17.23 29.84 25.48
CA GLY A 146 17.46 28.50 25.97
C GLY A 146 16.24 27.61 25.75
N VAL A 147 16.45 26.42 25.23
CA VAL A 147 15.44 25.37 25.05
C VAL A 147 16.08 24.04 25.43
N TRP A 148 15.59 23.42 26.51
CA TRP A 148 16.08 22.14 27.02
C TRP A 148 14.92 21.14 27.08
N HIS A 149 15.01 20.09 26.26
CA HIS A 149 14.06 18.96 26.23
C HIS A 149 14.17 18.02 27.43
N CYS A 150 15.20 18.18 28.28
CA CYS A 150 15.37 17.34 29.48
C CYS A 150 15.46 15.82 29.18
N ASN A 151 15.89 15.46 27.97
CA ASN A 151 15.89 14.09 27.45
C ASN A 151 17.29 13.46 27.30
N ASN A 152 18.35 14.20 27.66
CA ASN A 152 19.73 13.75 27.50
C ASN A 152 20.19 12.89 28.69
N GLU A 153 21.28 12.15 28.50
CA GLU A 153 21.89 11.35 29.55
C GLU A 153 22.27 12.20 30.77
N VAL A 154 22.08 11.63 31.97
CA VAL A 154 22.34 12.29 33.26
C VAL A 154 23.54 11.61 33.92
N ASP A 155 24.71 12.26 33.87
CA ASP A 155 25.95 11.73 34.45
C ASP A 155 26.81 12.76 35.22
N ASN A 156 26.31 13.98 35.43
CA ASN A 156 27.03 15.14 36.00
C ASN A 156 28.23 15.61 35.16
N GLY A 157 28.24 15.30 33.86
CA GLY A 157 29.15 15.85 32.89
C GLY A 157 28.87 17.33 32.56
N GLU A 158 29.87 17.94 31.92
CA GLU A 158 29.75 19.33 31.51
C GLU A 158 28.89 19.44 30.24
N GLY A 159 27.78 20.18 30.33
CA GLY A 159 26.87 20.41 29.21
C GLY A 159 26.07 19.19 28.75
N ASP A 160 25.73 18.24 29.63
CA ASP A 160 24.96 17.04 29.28
C ASP A 160 23.57 17.38 28.75
N ILE A 161 22.91 18.36 29.38
CA ILE A 161 21.55 18.77 29.03
C ILE A 161 21.63 19.81 27.92
N LYS A 162 21.29 19.40 26.70
CA LYS A 162 21.51 20.20 25.50
C LYS A 162 20.51 21.34 25.39
N ASP A 163 21.03 22.44 24.90
CA ASP A 163 20.27 23.63 24.54
C ASP A 163 20.16 23.62 23.03
N SER A 164 18.94 23.63 22.52
CA SER A 164 18.64 23.55 21.08
C SER A 164 18.76 24.91 20.38
N THR A 165 19.04 25.99 21.11
CA THR A 165 19.21 27.33 20.52
C THR A 165 20.63 27.59 20.03
N ILE A 166 20.80 28.67 19.26
CA ILE A 166 22.11 29.16 18.79
C ILE A 166 23.07 29.55 19.93
N TYR A 167 22.57 29.72 21.16
CA TYR A 167 23.39 30.16 22.28
C TYR A 167 24.18 29.02 22.92
N TYR A 168 23.80 27.76 22.67
CA TYR A 168 24.44 26.57 23.24
C TYR A 168 24.63 26.70 24.77
N ASN A 169 23.61 27.22 25.46
CA ASN A 169 23.54 27.34 26.90
C ASN A 169 23.32 25.96 27.53
N HIS A 170 24.18 24.99 27.25
CA HIS A 170 24.05 23.63 27.74
C HIS A 170 24.09 23.58 29.27
N GLY A 171 23.19 22.81 29.85
CA GLY A 171 23.08 22.59 31.28
C GLY A 171 23.96 21.43 31.75
N THR A 172 24.49 21.57 32.96
CA THR A 172 25.23 20.55 33.69
C THR A 172 24.41 20.08 34.87
N THR A 173 24.15 18.78 34.94
CA THR A 173 23.46 18.16 36.07
C THR A 173 24.35 18.18 37.32
N GLN A 174 23.74 18.34 38.50
CA GLN A 174 24.44 18.41 39.79
C GLN A 174 23.76 17.50 40.81
N ASN A 175 24.51 16.51 41.32
CA ASN A 175 24.04 15.49 42.25
C ASN A 175 22.90 14.63 41.70
N MET A 176 22.80 14.51 40.39
CA MET A 176 21.79 13.67 39.73
C MET A 176 22.44 12.37 39.26
N GLU A 177 21.68 11.27 39.20
CA GLU A 177 22.14 9.97 38.70
C GLU A 177 21.32 9.52 37.49
N SER A 178 21.76 8.48 36.79
CA SER A 178 21.08 8.02 35.56
C SER A 178 19.61 7.62 35.80
N GLY A 179 19.23 7.30 37.04
CA GLY A 179 17.85 7.01 37.43
C GLY A 179 16.94 8.24 37.47
N ASP A 180 17.51 9.44 37.42
CA ASP A 180 16.76 10.70 37.40
C ASP A 180 16.28 11.09 35.99
N LEU A 181 16.73 10.39 34.94
CA LEU A 181 16.13 10.47 33.61
C LEU A 181 14.91 9.54 33.56
N VAL A 182 13.72 10.14 33.59
CA VAL A 182 12.44 9.43 33.73
C VAL A 182 11.52 9.73 32.54
N GLU A 183 10.38 9.06 32.46
CA GLU A 183 9.34 9.40 31.48
C GLU A 183 8.82 10.82 31.72
N GLY A 184 8.80 11.62 30.65
CA GLY A 184 8.39 13.02 30.69
C GLY A 184 6.93 13.24 30.38
N LYS A 185 6.56 14.51 30.30
CA LYS A 185 5.31 14.93 29.66
C LYS A 185 5.43 14.75 28.15
N ILE A 186 6.61 15.02 27.59
CA ILE A 186 7.01 14.73 26.22
C ILE A 186 8.29 13.90 26.32
N SER A 187 8.33 12.73 25.68
CA SER A 187 9.47 11.80 25.73
C SER A 187 10.02 11.55 27.16
N LYS A 188 11.11 12.23 27.53
CA LYS A 188 11.84 12.06 28.79
C LYS A 188 11.88 13.36 29.56
N ALA A 189 12.10 13.28 30.86
CA ALA A 189 12.23 14.44 31.72
C ALA A 189 13.22 14.17 32.86
N LEU A 190 13.51 15.24 33.62
CA LEU A 190 14.44 15.19 34.75
C LEU A 190 13.70 15.18 36.08
N LEU A 191 14.02 14.19 36.92
CA LEU A 191 13.57 14.06 38.29
C LEU A 191 14.51 14.80 39.26
N PHE A 192 13.94 15.57 40.18
CA PHE A 192 14.63 16.29 41.24
C PHE A 192 14.15 15.82 42.61
N GLY A 193 15.08 15.48 43.49
CA GLY A 193 14.80 14.88 44.81
C GLY A 193 14.49 15.88 45.93
N GLY A 194 14.45 17.18 45.65
CA GLY A 194 14.14 18.21 46.65
C GLY A 194 15.27 18.53 47.64
N ILE A 195 16.48 17.97 47.47
CA ILE A 195 17.56 18.11 48.45
C ILE A 195 18.73 18.93 47.91
N ASN A 196 19.32 18.49 46.80
CA ASN A 196 20.50 19.13 46.21
C ASN A 196 20.64 18.93 44.69
N GLU A 197 19.65 18.29 44.06
CA GLU A 197 19.57 18.04 42.63
C GLU A 197 19.22 19.33 41.89
N LYS A 198 19.99 19.66 40.85
CA LYS A 198 19.70 20.80 39.97
C LYS A 198 20.45 20.67 38.65
N VAL A 199 20.01 21.42 37.66
CA VAL A 199 20.79 21.68 36.44
C VAL A 199 21.32 23.10 36.50
N LEU A 200 22.61 23.28 36.23
CA LEU A 200 23.27 24.58 36.13
C LEU A 200 23.70 24.86 34.70
N VAL A 201 23.28 26.00 34.18
CA VAL A 201 23.79 26.58 32.94
C VAL A 201 24.79 27.64 33.37
N TYR A 202 26.07 27.30 33.20
CA TYR A 202 27.15 28.22 33.53
C TYR A 202 27.06 29.49 32.68
N ASP A 203 27.35 30.61 33.31
CA ASP A 203 27.25 31.92 32.67
C ASP A 203 28.16 31.95 31.44
N SER A 204 27.55 31.95 30.25
CA SER A 204 28.27 31.90 28.98
C SER A 204 28.90 33.27 28.67
N GLU A 205 29.93 33.31 27.82
CA GLU A 205 30.58 34.58 27.41
C GLU A 205 29.60 35.60 26.79
N HIS A 206 28.42 35.14 26.35
CA HIS A 206 27.40 35.96 25.68
C HIS A 206 26.40 36.63 26.63
N GLY A 207 26.28 36.18 27.90
CA GLY A 207 25.31 36.73 28.86
C GLY A 207 23.86 36.70 28.36
N SER A 208 23.50 35.76 27.48
CA SER A 208 22.18 35.73 26.82
C SER A 208 21.03 35.47 27.79
N LEU A 209 21.33 34.92 28.97
CA LEU A 209 20.39 34.71 30.07
C LEU A 209 20.39 35.88 31.09
N ASP A 210 21.16 36.96 30.90
CA ASP A 210 21.15 38.13 31.78
C ASP A 210 19.95 39.07 31.52
N LEU A 211 18.75 38.49 31.56
CA LEU A 211 17.51 39.18 31.25
C LEU A 211 17.12 40.18 32.35
N THR A 212 16.98 41.46 31.97
CA THR A 212 16.69 42.58 32.90
C THR A 212 15.41 43.34 32.56
N ASP A 213 14.94 43.27 31.31
CA ASP A 213 13.81 44.08 30.82
C ASP A 213 12.61 43.24 30.40
N ASN A 214 12.82 42.19 29.60
CA ASN A 214 11.78 41.39 28.96
C ASN A 214 12.12 39.91 29.07
N MET A 215 11.12 39.05 29.31
CA MET A 215 11.30 37.60 29.24
C MET A 215 9.99 36.82 29.13
N THR A 216 10.11 35.58 28.68
CA THR A 216 9.16 34.50 28.94
C THR A 216 9.91 33.31 29.54
N LEU A 217 9.40 32.77 30.65
CA LEU A 217 9.88 31.55 31.28
C LEU A 217 8.77 30.51 31.23
N GLU A 218 9.06 29.30 30.75
CA GLU A 218 8.07 28.23 30.61
C GLU A 218 8.67 26.85 30.87
N CYS A 219 7.89 25.97 31.51
CA CYS A 219 8.19 24.56 31.61
C CYS A 219 6.94 23.75 31.96
N TRP A 220 7.00 22.45 31.66
CA TRP A 220 6.15 21.46 32.29
C TRP A 220 6.75 21.05 33.63
N TRP A 221 5.91 20.83 34.64
CA TRP A 221 6.37 20.34 35.93
C TRP A 221 5.32 19.45 36.59
N ASN A 222 5.79 18.52 37.41
CA ASN A 222 4.98 17.63 38.24
C ASN A 222 5.65 17.52 39.60
N SER A 223 5.05 18.11 40.64
CA SER A 223 5.66 18.16 41.98
C SER A 223 5.23 16.98 42.85
N TYR A 224 6.14 16.47 43.68
CA TYR A 224 5.85 15.43 44.68
C TYR A 224 5.69 15.99 46.09
N ASP A 225 6.32 17.12 46.37
CA ASP A 225 6.14 17.86 47.62
C ASP A 225 5.97 19.35 47.36
N LEU A 226 4.88 19.89 47.91
CA LEU A 226 4.62 21.32 47.90
C LEU A 226 4.78 21.95 49.30
N SER A 227 5.33 21.23 50.29
CA SER A 227 5.53 21.69 51.68
C SER A 227 5.96 23.16 51.78
N ASP A 228 5.59 23.84 52.88
CA ASP A 228 5.57 25.31 53.10
C ASP A 228 6.90 26.08 52.89
N SER A 229 7.48 25.92 51.70
CA SER A 229 8.80 26.30 51.23
C SER A 229 8.71 26.70 49.76
N PHE A 230 9.70 27.45 49.26
CA PHE A 230 9.72 27.82 47.85
C PHE A 230 10.47 26.75 47.07
N ASN A 231 9.82 26.19 46.06
CA ASN A 231 10.44 25.28 45.10
C ASN A 231 10.75 26.06 43.82
N SER A 232 12.01 26.09 43.41
CA SER A 232 12.44 26.82 42.22
C SER A 232 12.26 25.95 40.97
N LEU A 233 11.46 26.43 40.03
CA LEU A 233 11.39 25.81 38.71
C LEU A 233 12.62 26.20 37.90
N MET A 234 12.88 27.52 37.79
CA MET A 234 14.04 28.03 37.05
C MET A 234 14.42 29.47 37.42
N GLY A 235 15.66 29.88 37.15
CA GLY A 235 16.08 31.28 37.18
C GLY A 235 17.57 31.52 37.44
N LYS A 236 17.98 32.79 37.34
CA LYS A 236 19.30 33.27 37.77
C LYS A 236 19.16 33.95 39.13
N ARG A 237 19.86 33.43 40.14
CA ARG A 237 19.82 33.99 41.49
C ARG A 237 21.16 33.90 42.20
N ALA A 238 21.67 35.05 42.63
CA ALA A 238 22.81 35.14 43.53
C ALA A 238 22.38 35.00 45.00
N VAL A 239 23.33 34.75 45.91
CA VAL A 239 23.07 34.71 47.37
C VAL A 239 22.35 35.97 47.88
N ILE A 240 22.64 37.14 47.29
CA ILE A 240 22.01 38.42 47.61
C ILE A 240 21.58 39.10 46.32
N GLY A 241 20.32 39.53 46.25
CA GLY A 241 19.81 40.27 45.10
C GLY A 241 18.35 39.96 44.79
N TYR A 242 17.85 40.67 43.79
CA TYR A 242 16.50 40.52 43.27
C TYR A 242 16.59 40.39 41.74
N GLN A 243 17.18 39.28 41.30
CA GLN A 243 17.25 38.88 39.88
C GLN A 243 15.93 38.23 39.47
N TYR A 244 15.92 37.20 38.62
CA TYR A 244 14.69 36.51 38.25
C TYR A 244 14.70 35.05 38.69
N GLU A 245 13.64 34.61 39.36
CA GLU A 245 13.43 33.21 39.73
C GLU A 245 11.94 32.90 39.70
N TYR A 246 11.57 31.92 38.88
CA TYR A 246 10.22 31.39 38.78
C TYR A 246 10.05 30.20 39.72
N ARG A 247 9.03 30.27 40.57
CA ARG A 247 8.85 29.35 41.70
C ARG A 247 7.41 28.93 41.86
N ILE A 248 7.26 27.81 42.55
CA ILE A 248 5.99 27.36 43.12
C ILE A 248 6.10 27.19 44.64
N ARG A 249 4.96 27.22 45.33
CA ARG A 249 4.83 26.94 46.77
C ARG A 249 3.41 26.56 47.12
N ASP A 250 3.23 25.61 48.05
CA ASP A 250 1.97 25.42 48.78
C ASP A 250 2.13 25.90 50.23
N THR A 251 1.07 26.45 50.80
CA THR A 251 1.03 26.84 52.21
C THR A 251 -0.29 26.38 52.81
N ILE A 252 -0.26 25.82 54.04
CA ILE A 252 -1.46 25.33 54.75
C ILE A 252 -2.56 26.41 54.91
N LEU A 253 -2.22 27.69 54.75
CA LEU A 253 -3.10 28.84 55.00
C LEU A 253 -3.56 29.57 53.74
N MET A 254 -2.96 29.32 52.57
CA MET A 254 -3.31 29.99 51.32
C MET A 254 -3.03 29.05 50.14
N SER A 255 -4.01 28.93 49.23
CA SER A 255 -3.94 28.14 48.00
C SER A 255 -2.63 28.34 47.22
N ASN A 256 -2.20 27.30 46.51
CA ASN A 256 -0.97 27.20 45.74
C ASN A 256 -0.61 28.47 44.96
N ARG A 257 0.69 28.73 44.80
CA ARG A 257 1.15 30.00 44.22
C ARG A 257 2.25 29.80 43.22
N TYR A 258 2.12 30.47 42.09
CA TYR A 258 3.27 30.83 41.26
C TYR A 258 3.90 32.12 41.79
N SER A 259 5.21 32.25 41.67
CA SER A 259 5.89 33.51 41.99
C SER A 259 7.04 33.76 41.04
N LEU A 260 7.15 35.01 40.61
CA LEU A 260 8.33 35.52 39.95
C LEU A 260 9.00 36.48 40.93
N LEU A 261 10.17 36.09 41.43
CA LEU A 261 11.01 37.02 42.16
C LEU A 261 11.65 37.98 41.16
N THR A 262 11.52 39.27 41.46
CA THR A 262 12.25 40.38 40.87
C THR A 262 12.46 41.43 41.96
N THR A 263 12.84 42.67 41.63
CA THR A 263 13.04 43.74 42.64
C THR A 263 11.81 43.95 43.54
N GLY A 264 10.59 43.76 43.02
CA GLY A 264 9.35 43.83 43.80
C GLY A 264 8.83 42.48 44.27
N GLY A 265 9.04 41.42 43.50
CA GLY A 265 8.54 40.07 43.76
C GLY A 265 7.01 40.00 43.69
N VAL A 266 6.48 39.28 42.69
CA VAL A 266 5.04 39.13 42.48
C VAL A 266 4.61 37.67 42.60
N ARG A 267 3.32 37.46 42.85
CA ARG A 267 2.75 36.13 43.12
C ARG A 267 1.36 36.04 42.52
N ASP A 268 1.05 34.89 41.94
CA ASP A 268 -0.28 34.50 41.54
C ASP A 268 -0.88 33.56 42.58
N ASP A 269 -2.00 33.93 43.18
CA ASP A 269 -2.71 33.15 44.19
C ASP A 269 -4.03 32.55 43.63
N ASN A 270 -4.27 32.66 42.32
CA ASN A 270 -5.55 32.32 41.69
C ASN A 270 -5.71 30.83 41.33
N LYS A 271 -4.64 30.03 41.44
CA LYS A 271 -4.66 28.63 41.01
C LYS A 271 -4.24 27.66 42.13
N THR A 272 -4.92 26.53 42.19
CA THR A 272 -4.55 25.41 43.06
C THR A 272 -3.88 24.33 42.23
N HIS A 273 -2.68 23.92 42.61
CA HIS A 273 -1.94 22.77 42.09
C HIS A 273 -2.03 21.58 43.03
N MET A 274 -1.81 20.40 42.51
CA MET A 274 -1.77 19.14 43.25
C MET A 274 -0.43 18.48 43.01
N THR A 275 0.00 17.65 43.95
CA THR A 275 1.13 16.76 43.70
C THR A 275 0.76 15.72 42.64
N ASP A 276 1.76 15.12 42.03
CA ASP A 276 1.61 14.00 41.09
C ASP A 276 0.75 14.33 39.86
N THR A 277 0.72 15.61 39.47
CA THR A 277 -0.05 16.14 38.34
C THR A 277 0.83 17.05 37.49
N TRP A 278 0.82 16.84 36.17
CA TRP A 278 1.50 17.73 35.23
C TRP A 278 0.79 19.07 35.12
N TYR A 279 1.56 20.14 35.22
CA TYR A 279 1.14 21.51 34.95
C TYR A 279 2.09 22.17 33.96
N TYR A 280 1.54 23.01 33.10
CA TYR A 280 2.30 23.91 32.24
C TYR A 280 2.23 25.33 32.79
N GLY A 281 3.36 25.81 33.29
CA GLY A 281 3.48 27.13 33.88
C GLY A 281 4.28 28.06 32.97
N THR A 282 3.71 29.22 32.67
CA THR A 282 4.40 30.27 31.91
C THR A 282 4.29 31.60 32.63
N VAL A 283 5.39 32.38 32.65
CA VAL A 283 5.36 33.77 33.11
C VAL A 283 6.04 34.67 32.09
N THR A 284 5.38 35.76 31.72
CA THR A 284 5.94 36.80 30.85
C THR A 284 6.22 38.05 31.68
N LEU A 285 7.30 38.75 31.36
CA LEU A 285 7.60 40.08 31.90
C LEU A 285 7.87 41.02 30.72
N ASP A 286 7.20 42.16 30.72
CA ASP A 286 7.50 43.31 29.88
C ASP A 286 7.76 44.56 30.74
N ALA A 287 8.05 45.71 30.10
CA ALA A 287 8.34 46.97 30.80
C ALA A 287 7.20 47.49 31.71
N LYS A 288 6.01 46.92 31.64
CA LYS A 288 4.81 47.35 32.37
C LYS A 288 4.19 46.23 33.21
N ASN A 289 4.16 45.00 32.73
CA ASN A 289 3.42 43.90 33.35
C ASN A 289 4.26 42.65 33.56
N ILE A 290 3.97 41.96 34.66
CA ILE A 290 4.25 40.52 34.81
C ILE A 290 2.91 39.79 34.68
N ILE A 291 2.84 38.82 33.78
CA ILE A 291 1.63 38.03 33.51
C ILE A 291 1.94 36.56 33.78
N PHE A 292 1.18 35.95 34.68
CA PHE A 292 1.21 34.52 34.91
C PHE A 292 0.16 33.85 34.04
N TYR A 293 0.55 32.76 33.39
CA TYR A 293 -0.32 31.87 32.65
C TYR A 293 -0.29 30.49 33.27
N ASN A 294 -1.43 29.83 33.25
CA ASN A 294 -1.58 28.47 33.73
C ASN A 294 -2.34 27.67 32.68
N GLU A 295 -1.73 26.60 32.16
CA GLU A 295 -2.33 25.77 31.09
C GLU A 295 -2.66 26.62 29.83
N GLY A 296 -1.77 27.57 29.51
CA GLY A 296 -1.90 28.46 28.36
C GLY A 296 -2.78 29.71 28.59
N ASP A 297 -3.61 29.74 29.62
CA ASP A 297 -4.55 30.85 29.87
C ASP A 297 -3.98 31.88 30.87
N ILE A 298 -4.29 33.17 30.67
CA ILE A 298 -3.93 34.23 31.63
C ILE A 298 -4.58 33.94 32.99
N SER A 299 -3.76 33.84 34.02
CA SER A 299 -4.18 33.62 35.41
C SER A 299 -4.21 34.93 36.21
N SER A 300 -3.18 35.76 36.09
CA SER A 300 -3.11 37.07 36.75
C SER A 300 -2.13 38.04 36.07
N VAL A 301 -2.32 39.33 36.33
CA VAL A 301 -1.53 40.43 35.79
C VAL A 301 -1.11 41.34 36.94
N HIS A 302 0.18 41.67 37.00
CA HIS A 302 0.78 42.52 38.02
C HIS A 302 1.63 43.61 37.37
N ASP A 303 1.85 44.72 38.09
CA ASP A 303 2.81 45.74 37.66
C ASP A 303 4.23 45.14 37.62
N ALA A 304 4.95 45.41 36.53
CA ALA A 304 6.32 44.93 36.37
C ALA A 304 7.25 45.58 37.39
N THR A 305 8.19 44.77 37.86
CA THR A 305 9.36 45.26 38.58
C THR A 305 10.58 44.57 37.99
N GLU A 306 11.52 45.36 37.45
CA GLU A 306 12.66 44.86 36.69
C GLU A 306 13.59 44.01 37.58
N PRO A 307 14.02 42.83 37.11
CA PRO A 307 15.08 42.07 37.76
C PRO A 307 16.43 42.75 37.61
N LYS A 308 17.32 42.53 38.58
CA LYS A 308 18.72 42.96 38.50
C LYS A 308 19.54 41.94 37.70
N SER A 309 20.60 42.39 37.03
CA SER A 309 21.59 41.47 36.45
C SER A 309 22.42 40.77 37.53
N THR A 310 23.00 39.63 37.15
CA THR A 310 23.92 38.85 37.99
C THR A 310 24.77 37.93 37.15
N ASN A 311 25.99 37.63 37.61
CA ASN A 311 26.85 36.61 37.01
C ASN A 311 26.61 35.22 37.65
N ALA A 312 25.56 35.06 38.44
CA ALA A 312 25.16 33.76 38.96
C ALA A 312 24.67 32.88 37.80
N GLU A 313 24.91 31.58 37.91
CA GLU A 313 24.45 30.62 36.93
C GLU A 313 22.91 30.64 36.83
N PHE A 314 22.39 30.37 35.63
CA PHE A 314 21.00 30.00 35.50
C PHE A 314 20.85 28.56 35.97
N GLY A 315 19.76 28.24 36.64
CA GLY A 315 19.47 26.86 36.99
C GLY A 315 18.00 26.54 37.00
N PHE A 316 17.69 25.27 36.78
CA PHE A 316 16.38 24.69 36.95
C PHE A 316 16.44 23.46 37.87
N GLY A 317 15.36 23.21 38.59
CA GLY A 317 15.35 22.37 39.80
C GLY A 317 15.91 23.08 41.04
N ALA A 318 16.81 24.07 40.86
CA ALA A 318 17.13 25.12 41.82
C ALA A 318 17.79 26.31 41.11
N ALA A 319 17.50 27.54 41.51
CA ALA A 319 18.11 28.72 40.88
C ALA A 319 19.55 28.96 41.34
N GLY A 320 20.49 29.00 40.39
CA GLY A 320 21.89 29.42 40.55
C GLY A 320 22.55 29.01 41.87
N GLU A 321 22.85 30.00 42.70
CA GLU A 321 23.56 29.85 43.98
C GLU A 321 22.63 29.57 45.18
N TYR A 322 21.30 29.61 45.01
CA TYR A 322 20.32 29.54 46.11
C TYR A 322 19.60 28.18 46.20
N GLY A 323 19.48 27.62 47.41
CA GLY A 323 19.00 26.25 47.64
C GLY A 323 17.49 26.07 47.78
N ASN A 324 16.69 26.66 46.88
CA ASN A 324 15.25 26.37 46.79
C ASN A 324 15.05 25.15 45.87
N TYR A 325 15.36 23.96 46.36
CA TYR A 325 15.32 22.73 45.56
C TYR A 325 13.89 22.27 45.31
N PHE A 326 13.58 21.94 44.06
CA PHE A 326 12.30 21.38 43.63
C PHE A 326 12.28 19.86 43.89
N GLU A 327 11.17 19.36 44.41
CA GLU A 327 10.90 17.92 44.55
C GLU A 327 9.81 17.51 43.55
N GLY A 328 10.21 16.77 42.50
CA GLY A 328 9.33 16.38 41.41
C GLY A 328 10.05 16.25 40.06
N ILE A 329 9.30 16.23 38.96
CA ILE A 329 9.81 16.16 37.60
C ILE A 329 9.63 17.52 36.88
N ILE A 330 10.64 17.96 36.12
CA ILE A 330 10.57 19.13 35.22
C ILE A 330 10.88 18.68 33.79
N ASP A 331 10.12 19.20 32.84
CA ASP A 331 10.22 18.89 31.42
C ASP A 331 10.05 20.16 30.56
N GLU A 332 10.60 20.16 29.35
CA GLU A 332 10.50 21.25 28.36
C GLU A 332 10.79 22.65 28.92
N VAL A 333 11.98 22.84 29.47
CA VAL A 333 12.40 24.13 30.03
C VAL A 333 12.75 25.08 28.89
N ARG A 334 12.11 26.25 28.81
CA ARG A 334 12.41 27.25 27.79
C ARG A 334 12.43 28.67 28.33
N VAL A 335 13.28 29.49 27.71
CA VAL A 335 13.49 30.90 28.05
C VAL A 335 13.51 31.72 26.77
N SER A 336 12.61 32.71 26.65
CA SER A 336 12.65 33.74 25.59
C SER A 336 13.05 35.10 26.16
N LYS A 337 13.76 35.92 25.37
CA LYS A 337 14.14 37.31 25.72
C LYS A 337 13.05 38.35 25.42
N ILE A 338 11.88 37.90 24.98
CA ILE A 338 10.71 38.74 24.71
C ILE A 338 9.51 38.24 25.53
N PRO A 339 8.53 39.10 25.84
CA PRO A 339 7.24 38.65 26.33
C PRO A 339 6.42 38.02 25.20
N ARG A 340 6.26 36.70 25.21
CA ARG A 340 5.33 35.99 24.30
C ARG A 340 3.89 36.42 24.53
N SER A 341 3.10 36.52 23.46
CA SER A 341 1.68 36.92 23.53
C SER A 341 0.81 35.83 24.17
N ALA A 342 -0.38 36.21 24.62
CA ALA A 342 -1.32 35.25 25.18
C ALA A 342 -1.72 34.15 24.20
N GLY A 343 -1.98 34.48 22.93
CA GLY A 343 -2.28 33.47 21.92
C GLY A 343 -1.10 32.57 21.59
N TRP A 344 0.13 33.11 21.55
CA TRP A 344 1.33 32.28 21.40
C TRP A 344 1.45 31.27 22.56
N VAL A 345 1.27 31.72 23.81
CA VAL A 345 1.35 30.86 25.00
C VAL A 345 0.24 29.80 25.00
N LYS A 346 -0.98 30.17 24.59
CA LYS A 346 -2.09 29.22 24.49
C LYS A 346 -1.85 28.17 23.40
N THR A 347 -1.39 28.57 22.22
CA THR A 347 -1.08 27.65 21.13
C THR A 347 0.10 26.73 21.48
N SER A 348 1.12 27.23 22.19
CA SER A 348 2.24 26.42 22.71
C SER A 348 1.75 25.33 23.67
N TYR A 349 0.86 25.70 24.60
CA TYR A 349 0.20 24.72 25.48
C TYR A 349 -0.60 23.67 24.69
N ASN A 350 -1.41 24.11 23.72
CA ASN A 350 -2.28 23.23 22.95
C ASN A 350 -1.49 22.16 22.18
N THR A 351 -0.42 22.56 21.48
CA THR A 351 0.39 21.61 20.70
C THR A 351 1.10 20.58 21.58
N MET A 352 1.56 20.96 22.78
CA MET A 352 2.26 20.06 23.70
C MET A 352 1.32 19.19 24.54
N ASN A 353 0.19 19.72 24.97
CA ASN A 353 -0.68 19.01 25.91
C ASN A 353 -1.57 17.97 25.22
N ASN A 354 -1.97 18.24 23.98
CA ASN A 354 -2.91 17.42 23.24
C ASN A 354 -2.56 17.36 21.74
N PRO A 355 -1.41 16.75 21.39
CA PRO A 355 -0.91 16.75 20.00
C PRO A 355 -1.90 16.10 19.02
N GLU A 356 -2.64 15.07 19.46
CA GLU A 356 -3.61 14.35 18.61
C GLU A 356 -4.86 15.17 18.23
N ASP A 357 -5.30 16.09 19.10
CA ASP A 357 -6.38 17.04 18.76
C ASP A 357 -5.84 18.30 18.06
N PHE A 358 -4.55 18.63 18.27
CA PHE A 358 -3.90 19.77 17.65
C PHE A 358 -3.64 19.53 16.15
N LEU A 359 -3.14 18.35 15.80
CA LEU A 359 -2.90 17.96 14.41
C LEU A 359 -3.44 16.57 14.11
N SER A 360 -3.81 16.37 12.86
CA SER A 360 -4.16 15.06 12.30
C SER A 360 -3.13 14.63 11.27
N ILE A 361 -2.85 13.33 11.22
CA ILE A 361 -1.89 12.73 10.30
C ILE A 361 -2.66 11.82 9.34
N GLY A 362 -2.47 12.05 8.05
CA GLY A 362 -3.06 11.28 6.97
C GLY A 362 -2.46 9.87 6.84
N ILE A 363 -2.99 9.12 5.88
CA ILE A 363 -2.42 7.82 5.50
C ILE A 363 -1.07 8.01 4.81
N GLU A 364 -0.21 7.00 4.88
CA GLU A 364 1.02 6.94 4.09
C GLU A 364 0.70 6.90 2.59
N GLU A 365 1.35 7.78 1.85
CA GLU A 365 1.38 7.81 0.39
C GLU A 365 2.76 7.35 -0.07
N SER A 366 2.80 6.53 -1.12
CA SER A 366 4.04 6.17 -1.80
C SER A 366 4.27 7.02 -3.03
N ARG A 367 5.55 7.27 -3.33
CA ARG A 367 5.97 8.05 -4.48
C ARG A 367 5.42 7.41 -5.75
N PRO A 368 4.88 8.20 -6.67
CA PRO A 368 4.50 7.71 -7.99
C PRO A 368 5.75 7.30 -8.76
N HIS A 369 5.97 6.00 -8.95
CA HIS A 369 6.96 5.54 -9.91
C HIS A 369 6.46 5.77 -11.34
N ASP A 370 7.36 6.25 -12.20
CA ASP A 370 7.17 6.22 -13.64
C ASP A 370 7.13 4.74 -14.06
N ASN A 371 5.97 4.27 -14.53
CA ASN A 371 5.79 2.89 -14.98
C ASN A 371 6.56 2.65 -16.28
N ILE A 372 7.39 1.61 -16.34
CA ILE A 372 7.98 1.13 -17.59
C ILE A 372 7.08 0.00 -18.10
N PRO A 373 6.41 0.15 -19.27
CA PRO A 373 5.52 -0.90 -19.77
C PRO A 373 6.24 -2.25 -19.87
N PRO A 374 5.53 -3.38 -19.64
CA PRO A 374 6.15 -4.68 -19.65
C PRO A 374 6.61 -5.07 -21.06
N THR A 375 7.24 -6.23 -21.19
CA THR A 375 7.59 -6.85 -22.47
C THR A 375 6.87 -8.18 -22.64
N VAL A 376 6.71 -8.63 -23.88
CA VAL A 376 6.21 -9.97 -24.20
C VAL A 376 6.94 -10.51 -25.43
N GLU A 377 7.14 -11.82 -25.47
CA GLU A 377 7.69 -12.54 -26.61
C GLU A 377 6.94 -13.85 -26.80
N ILE A 378 6.67 -14.21 -28.06
CA ILE A 378 6.20 -15.54 -28.44
C ILE A 378 7.43 -16.38 -28.81
N THR A 379 7.67 -17.48 -28.08
CA THR A 379 8.82 -18.37 -28.30
C THR A 379 8.45 -19.60 -29.13
N TYR A 380 7.19 -20.01 -29.13
CA TYR A 380 6.68 -21.07 -29.99
C TYR A 380 5.20 -20.82 -30.33
N PRO A 381 4.77 -21.02 -31.59
CA PRO A 381 5.57 -21.40 -32.75
C PRO A 381 6.52 -20.30 -33.22
N GLU A 382 7.54 -20.64 -34.02
CA GLU A 382 8.42 -19.66 -34.65
C GLU A 382 7.69 -18.90 -35.77
N ASN A 383 8.12 -17.66 -36.04
CA ASN A 383 7.54 -16.89 -37.15
C ASN A 383 7.80 -17.57 -38.51
N GLY A 384 6.72 -17.86 -39.23
CA GLY A 384 6.68 -18.57 -40.50
C GLY A 384 6.49 -20.09 -40.35
N GLN A 385 6.44 -20.63 -39.14
CA GLN A 385 6.32 -22.06 -38.91
C GLN A 385 4.97 -22.61 -39.41
N THR A 386 5.00 -23.81 -40.00
CA THR A 386 3.78 -24.57 -40.33
C THR A 386 3.29 -25.34 -39.12
N VAL A 387 2.00 -25.20 -38.79
CA VAL A 387 1.34 -25.82 -37.64
C VAL A 387 0.06 -26.54 -38.07
N SER A 388 -0.35 -27.56 -37.33
CA SER A 388 -1.55 -28.37 -37.61
C SER A 388 -2.01 -29.10 -36.35
N GLY A 389 -3.30 -29.39 -36.24
CA GLY A 389 -3.87 -30.04 -35.05
C GLY A 389 -3.94 -29.11 -33.83
N ILE A 390 -3.86 -29.69 -32.63
CA ILE A 390 -3.81 -28.92 -31.38
C ILE A 390 -2.35 -28.58 -31.07
N ILE A 391 -2.04 -27.29 -30.94
CA ILE A 391 -0.72 -26.81 -30.54
C ILE A 391 -0.81 -25.93 -29.28
N THR A 392 0.27 -25.86 -28.52
CA THR A 392 0.38 -24.93 -27.39
C THR A 392 1.30 -23.80 -27.79
N ILE A 393 0.76 -22.59 -27.92
CA ILE A 393 1.55 -21.37 -28.10
C ILE A 393 2.20 -21.04 -26.76
N THR A 394 3.50 -20.78 -26.74
CA THR A 394 4.23 -20.42 -25.53
C THR A 394 5.05 -19.16 -25.74
N GLY A 395 5.33 -18.48 -24.65
CA GLY A 395 6.18 -17.30 -24.65
C GLY A 395 6.62 -16.89 -23.27
N ASN A 396 7.38 -15.79 -23.23
CA ASN A 396 7.79 -15.16 -21.99
C ASN A 396 7.28 -13.73 -21.91
N ALA A 397 7.15 -13.21 -20.71
CA ALA A 397 6.88 -11.81 -20.44
C ALA A 397 7.73 -11.37 -19.23
N ASP A 398 8.18 -10.13 -19.25
CA ASP A 398 9.05 -9.57 -18.21
C ASP A 398 8.70 -8.10 -17.99
N ASP A 399 8.87 -7.64 -16.76
CA ASP A 399 8.63 -6.27 -16.34
C ASP A 399 9.81 -5.87 -15.44
N THR A 400 10.50 -4.79 -15.81
CA THR A 400 11.76 -4.41 -15.18
C THR A 400 11.59 -3.61 -13.88
N ASP A 401 10.44 -2.99 -13.69
CA ASP A 401 10.09 -2.19 -12.49
C ASP A 401 8.87 -2.73 -11.74
N GLY A 402 8.28 -3.84 -12.21
CA GLY A 402 7.11 -4.45 -11.59
C GLY A 402 6.95 -5.95 -11.84
N ASN A 403 5.68 -6.36 -11.97
CA ASN A 403 5.29 -7.74 -12.26
C ASN A 403 4.24 -7.74 -13.37
N VAL A 404 4.35 -8.68 -14.30
CA VAL A 404 3.30 -8.93 -15.29
C VAL A 404 2.08 -9.57 -14.61
N GLU A 405 0.94 -8.88 -14.62
CA GLU A 405 -0.31 -9.35 -14.03
C GLU A 405 -0.98 -10.44 -14.89
N TYR A 406 -1.01 -10.25 -16.22
CA TYR A 406 -1.44 -11.28 -17.17
C TYR A 406 -0.90 -11.05 -18.58
N VAL A 407 -0.93 -12.12 -19.38
CA VAL A 407 -0.70 -12.08 -20.82
C VAL A 407 -2.00 -12.43 -21.54
N GLU A 408 -2.22 -11.79 -22.68
CA GLU A 408 -3.34 -12.09 -23.55
C GLU A 408 -2.90 -12.22 -25.01
N ILE A 409 -3.67 -13.02 -25.74
CA ILE A 409 -3.39 -13.41 -27.12
C ILE A 409 -4.65 -13.28 -27.96
N LYS A 410 -4.49 -12.93 -29.24
CA LYS A 410 -5.54 -13.04 -30.26
C LYS A 410 -4.97 -13.69 -31.52
N ILE A 411 -5.83 -14.46 -32.18
CA ILE A 411 -5.56 -15.07 -33.48
C ILE A 411 -6.33 -14.26 -34.52
N ASP A 412 -5.63 -13.81 -35.56
CA ASP A 412 -6.13 -12.92 -36.60
C ASP A 412 -6.78 -11.64 -36.02
N GLU A 413 -8.08 -11.46 -36.28
CA GLU A 413 -8.88 -10.32 -35.83
C GLU A 413 -9.91 -10.74 -34.76
N GLU A 414 -9.67 -11.87 -34.07
CA GLU A 414 -10.49 -12.29 -32.93
C GLU A 414 -10.31 -11.38 -31.70
N THR A 415 -11.19 -11.56 -30.72
CA THR A 415 -11.07 -10.91 -29.41
C THR A 415 -9.89 -11.48 -28.62
N TRP A 416 -9.24 -10.64 -27.83
CA TRP A 416 -8.20 -11.04 -26.89
C TRP A 416 -8.69 -12.09 -25.88
N LYS A 417 -7.85 -13.08 -25.62
CA LYS A 417 -8.07 -14.17 -24.66
C LYS A 417 -6.88 -14.21 -23.71
N LYS A 418 -7.14 -14.32 -22.39
CA LYS A 418 -6.08 -14.49 -21.40
C LYS A 418 -5.40 -15.85 -21.56
N THR A 419 -4.08 -15.86 -21.42
CA THR A 419 -3.27 -17.08 -21.42
C THR A 419 -3.19 -17.66 -20.00
N THR A 420 -2.58 -18.83 -19.88
CA THR A 420 -2.15 -19.37 -18.58
C THR A 420 -0.72 -18.94 -18.28
N GLY A 421 -0.40 -18.58 -17.03
CA GLY A 421 0.92 -18.09 -16.62
C GLY A 421 1.18 -16.61 -16.95
N THR A 422 2.30 -16.09 -16.43
CA THR A 422 2.74 -14.69 -16.61
C THR A 422 4.17 -14.64 -17.18
N THR A 423 5.20 -14.90 -16.37
CA THR A 423 6.62 -14.88 -16.80
C THR A 423 6.90 -15.88 -17.90
N SER A 424 6.40 -17.10 -17.74
CA SER A 424 6.28 -18.08 -18.81
C SER A 424 4.81 -18.38 -18.98
N TRP A 425 4.30 -18.12 -20.17
CA TRP A 425 2.88 -18.19 -20.46
C TRP A 425 2.60 -19.17 -21.59
N ALA A 426 1.38 -19.73 -21.59
CA ALA A 426 0.94 -20.70 -22.56
C ALA A 426 -0.54 -20.55 -22.94
N TYR A 427 -0.87 -20.84 -24.20
CA TYR A 427 -2.23 -20.87 -24.73
C TYR A 427 -2.42 -22.08 -25.65
N GLU A 428 -3.38 -22.94 -25.34
CA GLU A 428 -3.74 -24.07 -26.21
C GLU A 428 -4.62 -23.58 -27.37
N TRP A 429 -4.22 -23.94 -28.59
CA TRP A 429 -4.87 -23.52 -29.82
C TRP A 429 -5.15 -24.73 -30.71
N ASP A 430 -6.44 -25.01 -30.93
CA ASP A 430 -6.91 -26.02 -31.88
C ASP A 430 -6.99 -25.41 -33.28
N THR A 431 -6.16 -25.90 -34.19
CA THR A 431 -6.14 -25.42 -35.59
C THR A 431 -7.04 -26.24 -36.51
N THR A 432 -7.63 -27.36 -36.06
CA THR A 432 -8.30 -28.35 -36.94
C THR A 432 -9.52 -27.82 -37.69
N GLU A 433 -10.21 -26.82 -37.14
CA GLU A 433 -11.38 -26.19 -37.76
C GLU A 433 -11.02 -24.92 -38.56
N LEU A 434 -9.75 -24.51 -38.55
CA LEU A 434 -9.28 -23.34 -39.28
C LEU A 434 -8.95 -23.66 -40.74
N SER A 435 -9.16 -22.67 -41.60
CA SER A 435 -8.77 -22.74 -43.00
C SER A 435 -7.25 -22.83 -43.14
N ASP A 436 -6.77 -23.73 -44.00
CA ASP A 436 -5.35 -23.75 -44.37
C ASP A 436 -4.91 -22.40 -44.94
N GLY A 437 -3.76 -21.91 -44.51
CA GLY A 437 -3.25 -20.60 -44.90
C GLY A 437 -2.49 -19.87 -43.81
N GLN A 438 -2.21 -18.59 -44.05
CA GLN A 438 -1.47 -17.76 -43.11
C GLN A 438 -2.40 -17.24 -42.01
N HIS A 439 -2.01 -17.42 -40.76
CA HIS A 439 -2.69 -16.88 -39.58
C HIS A 439 -1.74 -15.99 -38.79
N LYS A 440 -2.26 -14.89 -38.23
CA LYS A 440 -1.52 -13.91 -37.44
C LYS A 440 -1.76 -14.17 -35.96
N ILE A 441 -0.69 -14.36 -35.20
CA ILE A 441 -0.75 -14.50 -33.74
C ILE A 441 -0.20 -13.22 -33.13
N THR A 442 -0.99 -12.57 -32.28
CA THR A 442 -0.60 -11.34 -31.58
C THR A 442 -0.70 -11.56 -30.08
N ALA A 443 0.36 -11.24 -29.33
CA ALA A 443 0.38 -11.28 -27.88
C ALA A 443 0.72 -9.90 -27.29
N ARG A 444 0.19 -9.62 -26.10
CA ARG A 444 0.58 -8.47 -25.26
C ARG A 444 0.48 -8.84 -23.78
N SER A 445 1.31 -8.22 -22.96
CA SER A 445 1.35 -8.35 -21.49
C SER A 445 0.83 -7.08 -20.83
N PHE A 446 0.31 -7.20 -19.61
CA PHE A 446 -0.21 -6.10 -18.79
C PHE A 446 0.31 -6.22 -17.36
N ASP A 447 0.75 -5.11 -16.78
CA ASP A 447 1.40 -5.01 -15.45
C ASP A 447 0.47 -4.46 -14.35
N GLY A 448 -0.79 -4.13 -14.69
CA GLY A 448 -1.73 -3.45 -13.78
C GLY A 448 -1.96 -1.97 -14.13
N GLN A 449 -1.09 -1.38 -14.94
CA GLN A 449 -1.11 0.03 -15.34
C GLN A 449 -1.10 0.20 -16.86
N ASP A 450 -0.12 -0.39 -17.55
CA ASP A 450 0.11 -0.25 -18.98
C ASP A 450 0.23 -1.61 -19.70
N TYR A 451 -0.02 -1.60 -21.02
CA TYR A 451 0.22 -2.75 -21.89
C TYR A 451 1.60 -2.64 -22.53
N SER A 452 2.23 -3.79 -22.77
CA SER A 452 3.41 -3.88 -23.63
C SER A 452 3.08 -3.58 -25.10
N ASP A 453 4.13 -3.29 -25.87
CA ASP A 453 4.05 -3.34 -27.33
C ASP A 453 3.61 -4.75 -27.79
N GLU A 454 2.77 -4.81 -28.82
CA GLU A 454 2.28 -6.09 -29.35
C GLU A 454 3.41 -6.89 -30.00
N TYR A 455 3.55 -8.17 -29.63
CA TYR A 455 4.44 -9.11 -30.31
C TYR A 455 3.64 -9.93 -31.33
N ILE A 456 4.09 -9.88 -32.60
CA ILE A 456 3.35 -10.45 -33.73
C ILE A 456 4.21 -11.48 -34.45
N ILE A 457 3.65 -12.67 -34.65
CA ILE A 457 4.18 -13.68 -35.56
C ILE A 457 3.10 -14.09 -36.58
N ASN A 458 3.53 -14.59 -37.73
CA ASN A 458 2.66 -15.21 -38.72
C ASN A 458 3.01 -16.69 -38.80
N VAL A 459 2.02 -17.56 -38.82
CA VAL A 459 2.19 -19.00 -38.99
C VAL A 459 1.40 -19.50 -40.19
N ILE A 460 1.72 -20.68 -40.69
CA ILE A 460 0.96 -21.34 -41.74
C ILE A 460 0.19 -22.50 -41.11
N VAL A 461 -1.13 -22.39 -41.03
CA VAL A 461 -1.97 -23.54 -40.69
C VAL A 461 -2.07 -24.43 -41.93
N SER A 462 -1.77 -25.72 -41.75
CA SER A 462 -1.86 -26.74 -42.79
C SER A 462 -2.39 -28.03 -42.19
N ASN A 463 -3.71 -28.14 -42.03
CA ASN A 463 -4.36 -29.35 -41.55
C ASN A 463 -4.36 -30.48 -42.58
N GLY A 464 -3.98 -30.16 -43.83
CA GLY A 464 -3.85 -31.13 -44.91
C GLY A 464 -5.21 -31.50 -45.47
N ILE A 465 -5.49 -31.10 -46.71
CA ILE A 465 -6.63 -31.66 -47.44
C ILE A 465 -6.25 -33.09 -47.82
N ASP A 466 -6.83 -34.07 -47.12
CA ASP A 466 -6.77 -35.44 -47.57
C ASP A 466 -7.60 -35.62 -48.85
N ASN A 467 -6.91 -35.92 -49.95
CA ASN A 467 -7.50 -36.12 -51.29
C ASN A 467 -7.28 -37.55 -51.80
N ILE A 468 -6.88 -38.47 -50.93
CA ILE A 468 -6.65 -39.87 -51.31
C ILE A 468 -7.98 -40.59 -51.03
N PRO A 469 -8.67 -41.14 -52.05
CA PRO A 469 -9.90 -41.87 -51.81
C PRO A 469 -9.63 -43.21 -51.12
N PRO A 470 -10.55 -43.68 -50.25
CA PRO A 470 -10.40 -44.97 -49.58
C PRO A 470 -10.32 -46.11 -50.61
N ASN A 471 -9.46 -47.10 -50.35
CA ASN A 471 -9.43 -48.34 -51.13
C ASN A 471 -10.47 -49.31 -50.57
N VAL A 472 -11.37 -49.83 -51.41
CA VAL A 472 -12.42 -50.79 -51.01
C VAL A 472 -12.43 -51.99 -51.94
N GLU A 473 -12.65 -53.18 -51.37
CA GLU A 473 -12.69 -54.46 -52.11
C GLU A 473 -13.81 -55.35 -51.55
N ILE A 474 -14.63 -55.91 -52.45
CA ILE A 474 -15.64 -56.93 -52.13
C ILE A 474 -14.94 -58.27 -51.95
N LEU A 475 -14.86 -58.72 -50.69
CA LEU A 475 -14.32 -60.04 -50.34
C LEU A 475 -15.34 -61.16 -50.54
N THR A 476 -16.63 -60.88 -50.39
CA THR A 476 -17.69 -61.87 -50.67
C THR A 476 -18.89 -61.14 -51.26
N PRO A 477 -19.44 -61.60 -52.39
CA PRO A 477 -19.05 -62.80 -53.15
C PRO A 477 -17.80 -62.60 -54.01
N HIS A 478 -17.01 -63.66 -54.18
CA HIS A 478 -15.89 -63.69 -55.14
C HIS A 478 -16.39 -63.94 -56.56
N TYR A 479 -15.63 -63.41 -57.54
CA TYR A 479 -15.87 -63.65 -58.95
C TYR A 479 -15.73 -65.14 -59.32
N GLY A 480 -16.71 -65.69 -60.05
CA GLY A 480 -16.70 -67.09 -60.53
C GLY A 480 -17.15 -68.14 -59.51
N CYS A 481 -17.51 -67.75 -58.28
CA CYS A 481 -17.97 -68.66 -57.24
C CYS A 481 -19.50 -68.87 -57.28
N ILE A 482 -19.94 -70.06 -56.86
CA ILE A 482 -21.35 -70.36 -56.63
C ILE A 482 -21.59 -70.42 -55.13
N TYR A 483 -22.43 -69.51 -54.64
CA TYR A 483 -22.89 -69.44 -53.26
C TYR A 483 -24.29 -70.03 -53.18
N PHE A 484 -24.53 -70.96 -52.26
CA PHE A 484 -25.88 -71.43 -51.98
C PHE A 484 -26.09 -71.70 -50.49
N THR A 485 -27.30 -71.45 -50.00
CA THR A 485 -27.63 -71.65 -48.58
C THR A 485 -28.72 -72.70 -48.42
N ILE A 486 -28.45 -73.74 -47.62
CA ILE A 486 -29.41 -74.80 -47.27
C ILE A 486 -29.54 -74.85 -45.74
N ALA A 487 -30.76 -74.82 -45.21
CA ALA A 487 -31.05 -74.92 -43.78
C ALA A 487 -30.18 -74.03 -42.87
N ASN A 488 -29.96 -72.77 -43.30
CA ASN A 488 -29.11 -71.76 -42.65
C ASN A 488 -27.59 -71.97 -42.70
N THR A 489 -27.10 -73.02 -43.36
CA THR A 489 -25.68 -73.24 -43.62
C THR A 489 -25.32 -72.76 -45.02
N SER A 490 -24.31 -71.89 -45.14
CA SER A 490 -23.79 -71.39 -46.41
C SER A 490 -22.72 -72.32 -46.96
N TYR A 491 -22.84 -72.69 -48.23
CA TYR A 491 -21.87 -73.47 -48.97
C TYR A 491 -21.31 -72.63 -50.12
N VAL A 492 -20.00 -72.77 -50.34
CA VAL A 492 -19.31 -72.15 -51.47
C VAL A 492 -18.77 -73.27 -52.34
N TYR A 493 -19.16 -73.26 -53.61
CA TYR A 493 -18.59 -74.11 -54.63
C TYR A 493 -17.74 -73.24 -55.57
N VAL A 494 -16.50 -73.67 -55.80
CA VAL A 494 -15.53 -72.96 -56.64
C VAL A 494 -15.31 -73.77 -57.93
N PRO A 495 -16.21 -73.65 -58.91
CA PRO A 495 -16.01 -74.30 -60.19
C PRO A 495 -15.01 -73.53 -61.05
N SER A 496 -14.34 -74.21 -61.99
CA SER A 496 -13.55 -73.53 -63.04
C SER A 496 -14.46 -72.90 -64.12
N ILE A 497 -15.49 -72.13 -63.72
CA ILE A 497 -16.41 -71.44 -64.62
C ILE A 497 -15.95 -69.98 -64.73
N PRO A 498 -15.45 -69.50 -65.89
CA PRO A 498 -14.74 -68.22 -65.94
C PRO A 498 -15.63 -66.96 -65.95
N PHE A 499 -16.96 -67.09 -65.91
CA PHE A 499 -17.84 -65.99 -66.37
C PHE A 499 -19.05 -65.66 -65.49
N ILE A 500 -19.34 -66.41 -64.42
CA ILE A 500 -20.56 -66.16 -63.62
C ILE A 500 -20.30 -66.40 -62.14
N THR A 501 -20.59 -65.40 -61.30
CA THR A 501 -20.85 -65.57 -59.86
C THR A 501 -22.34 -65.81 -59.66
N LEU A 502 -22.72 -66.93 -59.04
CA LEU A 502 -24.13 -67.30 -58.82
C LEU A 502 -24.43 -67.35 -57.33
N ILE A 503 -25.51 -66.72 -56.90
CA ILE A 503 -25.98 -66.70 -55.51
C ILE A 503 -27.38 -67.29 -55.46
N ILE A 504 -27.54 -68.40 -54.75
CA ILE A 504 -28.81 -69.09 -54.52
C ILE A 504 -29.15 -68.99 -53.03
N GLY A 505 -30.02 -68.05 -52.69
CA GLY A 505 -30.41 -67.79 -51.31
C GLY A 505 -29.78 -66.53 -50.71
N LYS A 506 -29.69 -66.51 -49.37
CA LYS A 506 -29.13 -65.41 -48.58
C LYS A 506 -27.61 -65.43 -48.60
N ILE A 507 -26.97 -64.26 -48.58
CA ILE A 507 -25.51 -64.15 -48.53
C ILE A 507 -25.10 -63.06 -47.55
N TYR A 508 -23.92 -63.20 -46.97
CA TYR A 508 -23.23 -62.09 -46.31
C TYR A 508 -22.27 -61.48 -47.32
N VAL A 509 -22.57 -60.26 -47.74
CA VAL A 509 -21.64 -59.44 -48.51
C VAL A 509 -20.62 -58.90 -47.53
N ILE A 510 -19.35 -59.16 -47.80
CA ILE A 510 -18.24 -58.76 -46.94
C ILE A 510 -17.33 -57.89 -47.77
N ALA A 511 -16.97 -56.72 -47.23
CA ALA A 511 -16.03 -55.81 -47.85
C ALA A 511 -14.86 -55.52 -46.91
N ASN A 512 -13.70 -55.24 -47.49
CA ASN A 512 -12.58 -54.65 -46.79
C ASN A 512 -12.39 -53.23 -47.31
N ALA A 513 -12.16 -52.27 -46.41
CA ALA A 513 -11.87 -50.89 -46.78
C ALA A 513 -10.74 -50.34 -45.91
N SER A 514 -9.87 -49.54 -46.50
CA SER A 514 -8.73 -48.92 -45.82
C SER A 514 -8.38 -47.58 -46.44
N ASP A 515 -7.92 -46.65 -45.62
CA ASP A 515 -7.55 -45.29 -46.02
C ASP A 515 -6.47 -44.71 -45.09
N ASN A 516 -5.78 -43.63 -45.49
CA ASN A 516 -4.77 -42.94 -44.67
C ASN A 516 -5.35 -42.09 -43.53
N VAL A 517 -6.58 -41.57 -43.62
CA VAL A 517 -7.27 -40.87 -42.50
C VAL A 517 -8.36 -41.71 -41.85
N GLY A 518 -8.55 -42.94 -42.32
CA GLY A 518 -9.52 -43.89 -41.80
C GLY A 518 -10.86 -43.84 -42.55
N VAL A 519 -11.56 -44.97 -42.56
CA VAL A 519 -12.84 -45.14 -43.26
C VAL A 519 -13.97 -44.81 -42.28
N LYS A 520 -14.80 -43.83 -42.64
CA LYS A 520 -15.95 -43.35 -41.87
C LYS A 520 -17.12 -44.32 -41.96
N GLU A 521 -17.41 -44.84 -43.16
CA GLU A 521 -18.53 -45.75 -43.41
C GLU A 521 -18.35 -46.54 -44.72
N VAL A 522 -18.99 -47.71 -44.79
CA VAL A 522 -19.08 -48.54 -46.00
C VAL A 522 -20.54 -48.81 -46.34
N GLU A 523 -20.96 -48.34 -47.51
CA GLU A 523 -22.30 -48.48 -48.05
C GLU A 523 -22.39 -49.66 -49.03
N PHE A 524 -23.45 -50.44 -48.93
CA PHE A 524 -23.77 -51.57 -49.81
C PHE A 524 -24.99 -51.24 -50.66
N TRP A 525 -24.83 -51.28 -51.98
CA TRP A 525 -25.82 -50.88 -52.97
C TRP A 525 -26.16 -52.04 -53.91
N VAL A 526 -27.42 -52.14 -54.30
CA VAL A 526 -27.90 -53.11 -55.30
C VAL A 526 -28.71 -52.38 -56.35
N GLU A 527 -28.32 -52.48 -57.62
CA GLU A 527 -29.01 -51.82 -58.75
C GLU A 527 -29.16 -50.29 -58.56
N GLY A 528 -28.15 -49.66 -57.96
CA GLY A 528 -28.16 -48.22 -57.69
C GLY A 528 -29.03 -47.78 -56.50
N GLU A 529 -29.63 -48.71 -55.76
CA GLU A 529 -30.34 -48.42 -54.50
C GLU A 529 -29.51 -48.81 -53.28
N LEU A 530 -29.37 -47.91 -52.31
CA LEU A 530 -28.67 -48.16 -51.05
C LEU A 530 -29.45 -49.19 -50.23
N ARG A 531 -28.77 -50.25 -49.78
CA ARG A 531 -29.37 -51.32 -48.98
C ARG A 531 -28.92 -51.29 -47.53
N HIS A 532 -27.67 -50.91 -47.28
CA HIS A 532 -27.10 -50.92 -45.94
C HIS A 532 -25.88 -50.00 -45.84
N THR A 533 -25.63 -49.45 -44.66
CA THR A 533 -24.41 -48.73 -44.31
C THR A 533 -23.86 -49.36 -43.04
N ASP A 534 -22.58 -49.72 -43.08
CA ASP A 534 -21.85 -50.30 -41.95
C ASP A 534 -20.72 -49.36 -41.53
N TYR A 535 -20.57 -49.15 -40.22
CA TYR A 535 -19.64 -48.20 -39.62
C TYR A 535 -18.47 -48.89 -38.91
N GLU A 536 -18.50 -50.22 -38.78
CA GLU A 536 -17.51 -50.97 -38.00
C GLU A 536 -16.87 -52.11 -38.81
N VAL A 537 -15.56 -52.31 -38.63
CA VAL A 537 -14.83 -53.43 -39.24
C VAL A 537 -15.09 -54.71 -38.43
N PRO A 538 -15.38 -55.86 -39.05
CA PRO A 538 -15.48 -56.11 -40.49
C PRO A 538 -16.80 -55.61 -41.10
N TYR A 539 -16.71 -54.93 -42.26
CA TYR A 539 -17.89 -54.41 -42.97
C TYR A 539 -18.70 -55.55 -43.60
N ILE A 540 -19.89 -55.79 -43.07
CA ILE A 540 -20.70 -56.96 -43.40
C ILE A 540 -22.18 -56.58 -43.56
N TRP A 541 -22.72 -56.85 -44.74
CA TRP A 541 -24.15 -56.76 -44.98
C TRP A 541 -24.78 -58.12 -45.27
N LYS A 542 -25.88 -58.45 -44.59
CA LYS A 542 -26.67 -59.64 -44.89
C LYS A 542 -27.69 -59.36 -46.00
N TRP A 543 -27.39 -59.77 -47.22
CA TRP A 543 -28.31 -59.67 -48.34
C TRP A 543 -29.32 -60.83 -48.35
N ASN A 544 -30.57 -60.52 -48.02
CA ASN A 544 -31.68 -61.49 -47.90
C ASN A 544 -32.95 -61.10 -48.67
N ASP A 545 -32.89 -60.06 -49.51
CA ASP A 545 -34.04 -59.59 -50.28
C ASP A 545 -34.59 -60.67 -51.22
N GLN A 546 -35.90 -60.61 -51.50
CA GLN A 546 -36.50 -61.44 -52.55
C GLN A 546 -36.09 -60.92 -53.93
N THR A 547 -35.57 -61.80 -54.78
CA THR A 547 -35.09 -61.42 -56.11
C THR A 547 -35.50 -62.44 -57.16
N MET A 548 -35.94 -61.95 -58.33
CA MET A 548 -36.10 -62.76 -59.54
C MET A 548 -34.72 -63.18 -60.06
N LEU A 549 -34.63 -64.33 -60.75
CA LEU A 549 -33.37 -64.78 -61.37
C LEU A 549 -32.94 -63.80 -62.47
N LEU A 550 -32.08 -62.86 -62.09
CA LEU A 550 -31.51 -61.82 -62.93
C LEU A 550 -30.05 -61.60 -62.56
N ILE A 551 -29.38 -60.78 -63.37
CA ILE A 551 -28.07 -60.23 -63.04
C ILE A 551 -28.32 -59.01 -62.16
N TYR A 552 -27.65 -58.97 -61.02
CA TYR A 552 -27.64 -57.83 -60.11
C TYR A 552 -26.21 -57.26 -60.05
N GLU A 553 -26.12 -55.95 -60.12
CA GLU A 553 -24.93 -55.17 -59.81
C GLU A 553 -24.90 -54.86 -58.31
N LEU A 554 -23.90 -55.43 -57.64
CA LEU A 554 -23.59 -55.15 -56.25
C LEU A 554 -22.44 -54.15 -56.24
N LYS A 555 -22.67 -52.97 -55.66
CA LYS A 555 -21.69 -51.90 -55.53
C LYS A 555 -21.42 -51.66 -54.05
N VAL A 556 -20.16 -51.60 -53.66
CA VAL A 556 -19.73 -51.19 -52.32
C VAL A 556 -19.01 -49.85 -52.43
N VAL A 557 -19.39 -48.88 -51.60
CA VAL A 557 -18.79 -47.54 -51.54
C VAL A 557 -18.21 -47.32 -50.15
N ALA A 558 -16.92 -47.04 -50.04
CA ALA A 558 -16.31 -46.60 -48.79
C ALA A 558 -16.16 -45.08 -48.81
N ARG A 559 -16.48 -44.40 -47.70
CA ARG A 559 -16.22 -42.97 -47.47
C ARG A 559 -15.22 -42.82 -46.35
N ASP A 560 -14.24 -41.92 -46.51
CA ASP A 560 -13.33 -41.54 -45.42
C ASP A 560 -13.89 -40.36 -44.60
N PHE A 561 -13.11 -39.88 -43.62
CA PHE A 561 -13.48 -38.70 -42.81
C PHE A 561 -13.30 -37.36 -43.54
N ALA A 562 -12.55 -37.32 -44.64
CA ALA A 562 -12.35 -36.15 -45.49
C ALA A 562 -13.44 -35.99 -46.56
N GLY A 563 -14.31 -36.98 -46.73
CA GLY A 563 -15.41 -37.01 -47.68
C GLY A 563 -15.05 -37.62 -49.05
N ASN A 564 -13.87 -38.22 -49.22
CA ASN A 564 -13.53 -38.93 -50.46
C ASN A 564 -14.22 -40.29 -50.53
N GLU A 565 -14.46 -40.78 -51.75
CA GLU A 565 -15.19 -42.03 -52.01
C GLU A 565 -14.37 -43.03 -52.83
N GLY A 566 -14.29 -44.27 -52.34
CA GLY A 566 -13.81 -45.45 -53.04
C GLY A 566 -14.96 -46.35 -53.45
N THR A 567 -14.85 -47.07 -54.56
CA THR A 567 -15.92 -47.98 -55.03
C THR A 567 -15.36 -49.29 -55.57
N ASP A 568 -16.04 -50.40 -55.26
CA ASP A 568 -15.87 -51.69 -55.93
C ASP A 568 -17.24 -52.25 -56.37
N ILE A 569 -17.25 -52.99 -57.49
CA ILE A 569 -18.48 -53.48 -58.14
C ILE A 569 -18.29 -54.92 -58.61
N ILE A 570 -19.27 -55.78 -58.26
CA ILE A 570 -19.38 -57.13 -58.81
C ILE A 570 -20.79 -57.37 -59.37
N ARG A 571 -20.85 -58.03 -60.53
CA ARG A 571 -22.11 -58.50 -61.12
C ARG A 571 -22.34 -59.97 -60.77
N VAL A 572 -23.50 -60.25 -60.20
CA VAL A 572 -23.85 -61.58 -59.70
C VAL A 572 -25.20 -62.02 -60.25
N TRP A 573 -25.31 -63.29 -60.60
CA TRP A 573 -26.61 -63.89 -60.86
C TRP A 573 -27.20 -64.25 -59.52
N ARG A 574 -28.42 -63.79 -59.21
CA ARG A 574 -29.04 -64.10 -57.91
C ARG A 574 -30.43 -64.69 -58.07
N LEU A 575 -30.69 -65.78 -57.36
CA LEU A 575 -31.99 -66.41 -57.23
C LEU A 575 -32.31 -66.64 -55.74
N GLN A 576 -33.40 -66.06 -55.26
CA GLN A 576 -33.93 -66.34 -53.93
C GLN A 576 -35.29 -67.03 -54.09
N VAL A 577 -35.42 -68.29 -53.67
CA VAL A 577 -36.69 -69.03 -53.68
C VAL A 577 -37.26 -69.04 -52.26
N LEU A 578 -38.57 -68.82 -52.12
CA LEU A 578 -39.30 -68.98 -50.86
C LEU A 578 -39.34 -70.46 -50.44
N PRO A 579 -39.29 -70.79 -49.14
CA PRO A 579 -39.94 -72.03 -48.69
C PRO A 579 -41.44 -71.93 -49.01
N PRO A 580 -42.12 -73.02 -49.37
CA PRO A 580 -43.58 -72.99 -49.58
C PRO A 580 -44.27 -72.46 -48.32
N ASP A 581 -45.26 -71.56 -48.50
CA ASP A 581 -46.12 -71.07 -47.41
C ASP A 581 -46.64 -72.27 -46.61
N THR A 582 -46.20 -72.40 -45.36
CA THR A 582 -46.84 -73.29 -44.39
C THR A 582 -47.96 -72.50 -43.72
N SER A 583 -49.13 -72.49 -44.38
CA SER A 583 -50.42 -72.25 -43.74
C SER A 583 -50.70 -73.27 -42.63
#